data_AF-A0A7C8ACV3-F1
#
_entry.id   AF-A0A7C8ACV3-F1
#
_cell.length_a   1.000
_cell.length_b   1.000
_cell.length_c   1.000
_cell.angle_alpha   90.00
_cell.angle_beta   90.00
_cell.angle_gamma   90.00
#
_symmetry.space_group_name_H-M   'P 1'
#
loop_
_entity.id
_entity.type
_entity.pdbx_description
1 polymer ?
#
loop_
_entity_poly.entity_id
_entity_poly.type
_entity_poly.pdbx_seq_one_letter_code
_entity_poly.pdbx_strand_id
1 'polypeptide(L)' 'MSIAERYLKEQLSSEEFRRSYLEEKMKLDIEYRLEDLKKAIQKRKSPDELIERVEDLEKLVMGA' A
#
# COMPACT_ATOMS: atom_id res chain seq x y z
N MET A 1 -2.71 -24.98 -1.71
CA MET A 1 -2.82 -23.73 -2.47
C MET A 1 -4.02 -23.83 -3.39
N SER A 2 -4.80 -22.76 -3.51
CA SER A 2 -5.88 -22.67 -4.49
C SER A 2 -5.33 -22.60 -5.93
N ILE A 3 -6.18 -22.83 -6.92
CA ILE A 3 -5.81 -22.67 -8.34
C ILE A 3 -5.33 -21.24 -8.61
N ALA A 4 -5.97 -20.24 -8.00
CA ALA A 4 -5.59 -18.83 -8.12
C ALA A 4 -4.22 -18.53 -7.51
N GLU A 5 -3.92 -19.08 -6.33
CA GLU A 5 -2.61 -18.90 -5.68
C GLU A 5 -1.48 -19.52 -6.50
N ARG A 6 -1.72 -20.70 -7.09
CA ARG A 6 -0.73 -21.37 -7.96
C ARG A 6 -0.47 -20.56 -9.23
N TYR A 7 -1.55 -20.08 -9.87
CA TYR A 7 -1.46 -19.23 -11.06
C TYR A 7 -0.72 -17.91 -10.77
N LEU A 8 -1.04 -17.25 -9.65
CA LEU A 8 -0.33 -16.05 -9.22
C LEU A 8 1.16 -16.32 -9.00
N LYS A 9 1.51 -17.44 -8.36
CA LYS A 9 2.90 -17.83 -8.12
C LYS A 9 3.67 -18.07 -9.43
N GLU A 10 3.01 -18.66 -10.43
CA GLU A 10 3.58 -18.83 -11.77
C GLU A 10 3.78 -17.48 -12.46
N GLN A 11 2.80 -16.57 -12.41
CA GLN A 11 2.93 -15.23 -12.99
C GLN A 11 4.02 -14.38 -12.31
N LEU A 12 4.17 -14.48 -10.98
CA LEU A 12 5.22 -13.78 -10.22
C LEU A 12 6.65 -14.27 -10.56
N SER A 13 6.79 -15.39 -11.28
CA SER A 13 8.09 -15.81 -11.81
C SER A 13 8.54 -15.00 -13.03
N SER A 14 7.61 -14.32 -13.72
CA SER A 14 7.92 -13.33 -14.75
C SER A 14 8.36 -12.02 -14.09
N GLU A 15 9.53 -11.51 -14.46
CA GLU A 15 10.07 -10.28 -13.90
C GLU A 15 9.20 -9.05 -14.25
N GLU A 16 8.70 -8.98 -15.48
CA GLU A 16 7.81 -7.92 -15.94
C GLU A 16 6.51 -7.91 -15.13
N PHE A 17 5.85 -9.07 -15.03
CA PHE A 17 4.61 -9.20 -14.25
C PHE A 17 4.85 -8.86 -12.78
N ARG A 18 5.92 -9.40 -12.17
CA ARG A 18 6.28 -9.13 -10.78
C ARG A 18 6.46 -7.64 -10.53
N ARG A 19 7.15 -6.93 -11.43
CA ARG A 19 7.38 -5.49 -11.31
C ARG A 19 6.06 -4.72 -11.39
N SER A 20 5.26 -4.93 -12.44
CA SER A 20 3.97 -4.25 -12.59
C SER A 20 3.02 -4.57 -11.44
N TYR A 21 3.01 -5.81 -10.95
CA TYR A 21 2.23 -6.22 -9.79
C TYR A 21 2.64 -5.47 -8.52
N LEU A 22 3.95 -5.36 -8.25
CA LEU A 22 4.45 -4.65 -7.08
C LEU A 22 4.18 -3.14 -7.18
N GLU A 23 4.36 -2.54 -8.36
CA GLU A 23 4.04 -1.13 -8.60
C GLU A 23 2.55 -0.84 -8.36
N GLU A 24 1.65 -1.66 -8.89
CA GLU A 24 0.21 -1.48 -8.70
C GLU A 24 -0.22 -1.74 -7.26
N LYS A 25 0.36 -2.76 -6.61
CA LYS A 25 0.13 -3.00 -5.19
C LYS A 25 0.57 -1.80 -4.35
N MET A 26 1.73 -1.23 -4.63
CA MET A 26 2.23 -0.04 -3.93
C MET A 26 1.28 1.15 -4.09
N LYS A 27 0.74 1.39 -5.30
CA LYS A 27 -0.27 2.43 -5.51
C LYS A 27 -1.51 2.21 -4.65
N LEU A 28 -2.05 0.99 -4.64
CA LEU A 28 -3.23 0.65 -3.84
C LEU A 28 -2.98 0.84 -2.33
N ASP A 29 -1.80 0.44 -1.85
CA ASP A 29 -1.41 0.61 -0.46
C ASP A 29 -1.31 2.11 -0.09
N ILE A 30 -0.77 2.95 -0.97
CA ILE A 30 -0.73 4.42 -0.80
C ILE A 30 -2.14 5.01 -0.80
N GLU A 31 -2.98 4.66 -1.77
CA GLU A 31 -4.36 5.14 -1.87
C GLU A 31 -5.16 4.82 -0.60
N TYR A 32 -5.01 3.60 -0.08
CA TYR A 32 -5.66 3.18 1.16
C TYR A 32 -5.22 4.03 2.35
N ARG A 33 -3.91 4.26 2.51
CA ARG A 33 -3.39 5.08 3.62
C ARG A 33 -3.79 6.55 3.51
N LEU A 34 -3.87 7.10 2.30
CA LEU A 34 -4.37 8.46 2.07
C LEU A 34 -5.84 8.61 2.45
N GLU A 35 -6.69 7.64 2.08
CA GLU A 35 -8.09 7.65 2.45
C GLU A 35 -8.29 7.52 3.98
N ASP A 36 -7.46 6.71 4.64
CA ASP A 36 -7.48 6.60 6.10
C ASP A 36 -7.02 7.91 6.79
N LEU A 37 -5.98 8.57 6.27
CA LEU A 37 -5.54 9.88 6.75
C LEU A 37 -6.65 10.93 6.57
N LYS A 38 -7.32 10.96 5.41
CA LYS A 38 -8.46 11.84 5.15
C LYS A 38 -9.58 11.63 6.16
N LYS A 39 -9.90 10.37 6.49
CA LYS A 39 -10.89 10.03 7.53
C LYS A 39 -10.44 10.50 8.91
N ALA A 40 -9.15 10.38 9.24
CA ALA A 40 -8.61 10.88 10.51
C ALA A 40 -8.73 12.40 10.63
N ILE A 41 -8.44 13.14 9.56
CA ILE A 41 -8.63 14.60 9.48
C ILE A 41 -10.11 14.96 9.68
N GLN A 42 -11.02 14.29 8.97
CA GLN A 42 -12.47 14.52 9.11
C GLN A 42 -12.98 14.24 10.53
N LYS A 43 -12.43 13.23 11.19
CA LYS A 43 -12.73 12.88 12.59
C LYS A 43 -12.05 13.79 13.61
N ARG A 44 -11.30 14.81 13.17
CA ARG A 44 -10.56 15.75 14.02
C ARG A 44 -9.65 15.03 15.02
N LYS A 45 -8.94 14.00 14.56
CA LYS A 45 -7.89 13.35 15.36
C LYS A 45 -6.82 14.36 15.78
N SER A 46 -6.08 14.02 16.84
CA SER A 46 -5.04 14.91 17.35
C SER A 46 -3.96 15.17 16.29
N PRO A 47 -3.28 16.32 16.33
CA PRO A 47 -2.13 16.58 15.48
C PRO A 47 -1.09 15.45 15.54
N ASP A 48 -0.80 14.91 16.74
CA ASP A 48 0.15 13.82 16.91
C ASP A 48 -0.26 12.54 16.15
N GLU A 49 -1.55 12.16 16.19
CA GLU A 49 -2.06 10.99 15.46
C GLU A 49 -2.01 11.23 13.94
N LEU A 50 -2.23 12.46 13.49
CA LEU A 50 -2.11 12.81 12.07
C LEU A 50 -0.65 12.77 11.59
N ILE A 51 0.28 13.26 12.41
CA ILE A 51 1.72 13.22 12.12
C ILE A 51 2.20 11.77 12.02
N GLU A 52 1.85 10.92 12.98
CA GLU A 52 2.22 9.49 12.97
C GLU A 52 1.75 8.80 11.68
N ARG A 53 0.53 9.08 11.24
CA ARG A 53 -0.03 8.52 9.99
C ARG A 53 0.70 9.01 8.74
N VAL A 54 1.20 10.25 8.74
CA VAL A 54 2.01 10.79 7.64
C VAL A 54 3.39 10.14 7.63
N GLU A 55 4.07 10.02 8.78
CA GLU A 55 5.35 9.32 8.90
C GLU A 55 5.26 7.86 8.42
N ASP A 56 4.14 7.21 8.70
CA ASP A 56 3.84 5.86 8.26
C ASP A 56 3.68 5.73 6.74
N LEU A 57 3.07 6.74 6.11
CA LEU A 57 2.96 6.82 4.66
C LEU A 57 4.31 7.14 4.01
N GLU A 58 5.11 7.99 4.63
CA GLU A 58 6.48 8.28 4.23
C GLU A 58 7.36 7.04 4.26
N LYS A 59 7.28 6.21 5.31
CA LYS A 59 7.99 4.93 5.39
C LYS A 59 7.58 3.96 4.28
N LEU A 60 6.30 3.95 3.90
CA LEU A 60 5.80 3.10 2.81
C LEU A 60 6.42 3.52 1.47
N VAL A 61 6.54 4.82 1.21
CA VAL A 61 7.09 5.36 -0.04
C VAL A 61 8.63 5.28 -0.07
N MET A 62 9.30 5.56 1.05
CA MET A 62 10.77 5.53 1.14
C MET A 62 11.35 4.13 1.36
N GLY A 63 10.55 3.19 1.84
CA GLY A 63 10.92 1.78 1.98
C GLY A 63 10.72 0.93 0.71
N ALA A 64 10.27 1.56 -0.39
CA ALA A 64 10.00 0.96 -1.68
C ALA A 64 11.17 1.11 -2.65
#